data_AF-A0AAE3ABA3-F1
#
_entry.id   AF-A0AAE3ABA3-F1
#
_cell.length_a   1.000
_cell.length_b   1.000
_cell.length_c   1.000
_cell.angle_alpha   90.00
_cell.angle_beta   90.00
_cell.angle_gamma   90.00
#
_symmetry.space_group_name_H-M   'P 1'
#
loop_
_entity.id
_entity.type
_entity.pdbx_description
1 polymer ?
#
loop_
_entity_poly.entity_id
_entity_poly.type
_entity_poly.pdbx_seq_one_letter_code
_entity_poly.pdbx_strand_id
1 'polypeptide(L)' 'MKCPCCGNEMQSGFVRAMGRGGVCWVTENRPMGAAVGCPGFLLLGKAPHSETDHVPAQRCAACRMVTIAYDPE' A
#
# COMPACT_ATOMS: atom_id res chain seq x y z
N MET A 1 0.89 2.47 -13.89
CA MET A 1 1.96 3.48 -14.08
C MET A 1 3.30 2.80 -14.31
N LYS A 2 4.32 3.51 -14.81
CA LYS A 2 5.71 3.03 -14.80
C LYS A 2 6.44 3.54 -13.55
N CYS A 3 7.34 2.72 -13.00
CA CYS A 3 8.11 3.05 -11.82
C CYS A 3 9.15 4.14 -12.13
N PRO A 4 9.16 5.26 -11.38
CA PRO A 4 10.12 6.33 -11.63
C PRO A 4 11.56 5.92 -11.31
N CYS A 5 11.78 4.89 -10.49
CA CYS A 5 13.13 4.39 -10.19
C CYS A 5 13.71 3.44 -11.22
N CYS A 6 12.90 2.57 -11.83
CA CYS A 6 13.43 1.47 -12.68
C CYS A 6 12.67 1.24 -13.98
N GLY A 7 11.67 2.06 -14.31
CA GLY A 7 10.91 1.98 -15.56
C GLY A 7 9.96 0.79 -15.68
N ASN A 8 9.95 -0.14 -14.72
CA ASN A 8 9.06 -1.31 -14.73
C ASN A 8 7.60 -0.94 -14.49
N GLU A 9 6.70 -1.82 -14.91
CA GLU A 9 5.28 -1.66 -14.62
C GLU A 9 4.99 -1.79 -13.13
N MET A 10 4.09 -0.95 -12.63
CA MET A 10 3.66 -0.96 -11.24
C MET A 10 2.28 -1.56 -11.11
N GLN A 11 2.11 -2.33 -10.04
CA GLN A 11 0.85 -2.96 -9.65
C GLN A 11 -0.01 -1.98 -8.86
N SER A 12 -1.30 -1.91 -9.19
CA SER A 12 -2.28 -1.17 -8.42
C SER A 12 -2.63 -1.93 -7.13
N GLY A 13 -2.89 -1.20 -6.06
CA GLY A 13 -3.27 -1.74 -4.77
C GLY A 13 -3.57 -0.63 -3.78
N PHE A 14 -3.36 -0.91 -2.50
CA PHE A 14 -3.65 0.01 -1.41
C PHE A 14 -2.53 0.00 -0.38
N VAL A 15 -2.20 1.17 0.15
CA VAL A 15 -1.47 1.29 1.42
C VAL A 15 -2.50 1.36 2.53
N ARG A 16 -2.32 0.59 3.60
CA ARG A 16 -3.27 0.46 4.69
C ARG A 16 -2.63 0.60 6.04
N ALA A 17 -3.37 1.22 6.96
CA ALA A 17 -3.08 1.16 8.38
C ALA A 17 -3.64 -0.15 8.95
N MET A 18 -2.87 -0.77 9.84
CA MET A 18 -3.28 -1.92 10.63
C MET A 18 -3.31 -1.55 12.10
N GLY A 19 -4.04 -2.35 12.89
CA GLY A 19 -4.00 -2.25 14.35
C GLY A 19 -2.56 -2.27 14.88
N ARG A 20 -2.33 -1.58 16.00
CA ARG A 20 -1.00 -1.41 16.62
C ARG A 20 0.01 -0.64 15.75
N GLY A 21 -0.47 0.15 14.80
CA GLY A 21 0.36 1.06 14.01
C GLY A 21 1.14 0.38 12.89
N GLY A 22 0.75 -0.80 12.43
CA GLY A 22 1.36 -1.40 11.24
C GLY A 22 0.92 -0.66 9.97
N VAL A 23 1.81 -0.52 8.98
CA VAL A 23 1.45 -0.04 7.64
C VAL A 23 1.78 -1.13 6.64
N CYS A 24 0.83 -1.51 5.79
CA CYS A 24 1.01 -2.57 4.81
C CYS A 24 0.55 -2.16 3.41
N TRP A 25 1.02 -2.88 2.40
CA TRP A 25 0.51 -2.85 1.04
C TRP A 25 -0.29 -4.11 0.76
N VAL A 26 -1.41 -3.97 0.06
CA VAL A 26 -2.28 -5.07 -0.38
C VAL A 26 -2.78 -4.84 -1.80
N THR A 27 -3.10 -5.91 -2.54
CA THR A 27 -3.66 -5.81 -3.89
C THR A 27 -5.15 -5.49 -3.91
N GLU A 28 -5.87 -5.81 -2.84
CA GLU A 28 -7.34 -5.68 -2.77
C GLU A 28 -7.76 -4.87 -1.55
N ASN A 29 -8.82 -4.08 -1.71
CA ASN A 29 -9.47 -3.43 -0.59
C ASN A 29 -10.35 -4.45 0.13
N ARG A 30 -10.12 -4.66 1.43
CA ARG A 30 -10.78 -5.67 2.27
C ARG A 30 -11.18 -5.04 3.62
N PRO A 31 -12.04 -5.66 4.44
CA PRO A 31 -12.33 -5.13 5.78
C PRO A 31 -11.08 -5.01 6.67
N MET A 32 -11.06 -4.02 7.55
CA MET A 32 -10.00 -3.78 8.53
C MET A 32 -9.80 -5.04 9.40
N GLY A 33 -8.61 -5.65 9.33
CA GLY A 33 -8.28 -6.93 9.98
C GLY A 33 -8.10 -8.12 9.03
N ALA A 34 -8.64 -8.05 7.80
CA ALA A 34 -8.46 -9.10 6.78
C ALA A 34 -7.20 -8.91 5.91
N ALA A 35 -6.40 -7.86 6.18
CA ALA A 35 -5.24 -7.49 5.37
C ALA A 35 -4.15 -8.59 5.35
N VAL A 36 -3.93 -9.30 6.47
CA VAL A 36 -2.92 -10.37 6.58
C VAL A 36 -3.24 -11.56 5.66
N GLY A 37 -4.52 -11.79 5.36
CA GLY A 37 -4.96 -12.83 4.43
C GLY A 37 -5.09 -12.37 2.97
N CYS A 38 -4.66 -11.15 2.66
CA CYS A 38 -4.75 -10.62 1.31
C CYS A 38 -3.58 -11.15 0.45
N PRO A 39 -3.85 -11.61 -0.79
CA PRO A 39 -2.79 -11.86 -1.77
C PRO A 39 -1.89 -10.62 -1.89
N GLY A 40 -0.58 -10.84 -1.92
CA GLY A 40 0.38 -9.74 -2.04
C GLY A 40 0.57 -8.89 -0.78
N PHE A 41 0.07 -9.29 0.40
CA PHE A 41 0.35 -8.61 1.66
C PHE A 41 1.85 -8.34 1.85
N LEU A 42 2.20 -7.08 2.06
CA LEU A 42 3.57 -6.66 2.37
C LEU A 42 3.55 -5.65 3.51
N LEU A 43 4.20 -5.98 4.63
CA LEU A 43 4.43 -5.02 5.70
C LEU A 43 5.44 -3.95 5.22
N LEU A 44 5.02 -2.70 5.19
CA LEU A 44 5.85 -1.55 4.80
C LEU A 44 6.57 -0.95 6.00
N GLY A 45 5.97 -0.99 7.20
CA GLY A 45 6.59 -0.48 8.40
C GLY A 45 5.60 -0.26 9.55
N LYS A 46 5.97 0.66 10.45
CA LYS A 46 5.12 1.12 11.54
C LYS A 46 4.95 2.64 11.49
N ALA A 47 3.74 3.10 11.76
CA ALA A 47 3.37 4.50 11.89
C ALA A 47 2.41 4.68 13.07
N PRO A 48 2.21 5.91 13.58
CA PRO A 48 1.12 6.20 14.51
C PRO A 48 -0.22 5.69 13.97
N HIS A 49 -1.11 5.26 14.87
CA HIS A 49 -2.41 4.75 14.46
C HIS A 49 -3.19 5.85 13.72
N SER A 50 -3.71 5.49 12.55
CA SER A 50 -4.58 6.35 11.74
C SER A 50 -5.96 5.71 11.65
N GLU A 51 -7.00 6.52 11.75
CA GLU A 51 -8.39 6.10 11.57
C GLU A 51 -8.74 5.87 10.09
N THR A 52 -7.99 6.49 9.17
CA THR A 52 -8.13 6.26 7.74
C THR A 52 -7.47 4.92 7.38
N ASP A 53 -8.32 3.94 7.05
CA ASP A 53 -7.92 2.54 6.87
C ASP A 53 -7.01 2.34 5.63
N HIS A 54 -7.29 3.01 4.51
CA HIS A 54 -6.60 2.75 3.25
C HIS A 54 -6.54 3.95 2.30
N VAL A 55 -5.50 3.98 1.46
CA VAL A 55 -5.35 4.91 0.33
C VAL A 55 -4.94 4.13 -0.92
N PRO A 56 -5.50 4.44 -2.11
CA PRO A 56 -5.02 3.87 -3.37
C PRO A 56 -3.53 4.16 -3.58
N ALA A 57 -2.80 3.13 -3.98
CA ALA A 57 -1.36 3.23 -4.19
C ALA A 57 -0.90 2.32 -5.32
N GLN A 58 0.30 2.60 -5.84
CA GLN A 58 0.94 1.79 -6.86
C GLN A 58 2.26 1.26 -6.31
N ARG A 59 2.57 -0.01 -6.56
CA ARG A 59 3.81 -0.63 -6.09
C ARG A 59 4.60 -1.23 -7.25
N CYS A 60 5.90 -0.98 -7.26
CA CYS A 60 6.83 -1.70 -8.13
C CYS A 60 7.35 -2.95 -7.41
N ALA A 61 7.12 -4.13 -8.00
CA ALA A 61 7.64 -5.38 -7.43
C ALA A 61 9.17 -5.48 -7.49
N ALA A 62 9.80 -4.87 -8.51
CA ALA A 62 11.23 -4.99 -8.77
C ALA A 62 12.10 -4.21 -7.76
N CYS A 63 11.76 -2.93 -7.51
CA CYS A 63 12.53 -2.05 -6.63
C CYS A 63 11.82 -1.72 -5.31
N ARG A 64 10.62 -2.30 -5.08
CA ARG A 64 9.80 -2.12 -3.87
C ARG A 64 9.31 -0.70 -3.62
N MET A 65 9.42 0.19 -4.60
CA MET A 65 8.85 1.54 -4.53
C MET A 65 7.33 1.50 -4.42
N VAL A 66 6.77 2.34 -3.55
CA VAL A 66 5.34 2.58 -3.41
C VAL A 66 5.07 4.05 -3.67
N THR A 67 4.12 4.33 -4.56
CA THR A 67 3.68 5.70 -4.90
C THR A 67 2.23 5.87 -4.49
N ILE A 68 1.96 6.94 -3.75
CA ILE A 68 0.61 7.37 -3.38
C ILE A 68 0.37 8.69 -4.12
N ALA A 69 -0.66 8.72 -4.96
CA ALA A 69 -1.06 9.96 -5.61
C ALA A 69 -1.95 10.73 -4.62
N TYR A 70 -1.54 11.94 -4.28
CA TYR A 70 -2.39 12.90 -3.58
C TYR A 70 -3.11 13.71 -4.65
N ASP A 71 -4.43 13.75 -4.57
CA ASP A 71 -5.19 14.71 -5.37
C ASP A 71 -4.93 16.11 -4.80
N PRO A 72 -4.52 17.11 -5.61
CA PRO A 72 -4.17 18.44 -5.12
C PRO A 72 -5.38 19.37 -4.86
N GLU A 73 -6.61 18.86 -4.74
CA GLU A 73 -7.80 19.69 -4.42
C GLU A 73 -7.64 20.50 -3.11
#